data_AF-A0A8A2U911-F1
#
_entry.id   AF-A0A8A2U911-F1
#
_cell.length_a   1.000
_cell.length_b   1.000
_cell.length_c   1.000
_cell.angle_alpha   90.00
_cell.angle_beta   90.00
_cell.angle_gamma   90.00
#
_symmetry.space_group_name_H-M   'P 1'
#
loop_
_entity.id
_entity.type
_entity.pdbx_description
1 polymer ?
#
loop_
_entity_poly.entity_id
_entity_poly.type
_entity_poly.pdbx_seq_one_letter_code
_entity_poly.pdbx_strand_id
1 'polypeptide(L)'
;MSSRTPEECVAIALKEEADESKRTAAIRELKTANECDELGALVREEGIDERYRRQALEALATPQCDSTLRGLVEEGSLEEAFQRDAKALLAAVDD
;
A
#
# COMPACT_ATOMS: atom_id res chain seq x y z
N MET A 1 -2.66 -5.27 -19.88
CA MET A 1 -1.33 -4.87 -19.39
C MET A 1 -1.28 -3.37 -19.47
N SER A 2 -1.31 -2.70 -18.32
CA SER A 2 -1.09 -1.25 -18.24
C SER A 2 0.36 -0.95 -18.58
N SER A 3 0.62 0.17 -19.25
CA SER A 3 1.96 0.61 -19.66
C SER A 3 2.65 1.48 -18.61
N ARG A 4 2.05 1.63 -17.42
CA ARG A 4 2.51 2.57 -16.40
C ARG A 4 3.71 2.01 -15.64
N THR A 5 4.66 2.88 -15.31
CA THR A 5 5.76 2.55 -14.39
C THR A 5 5.27 2.56 -12.93
N PRO A 6 6.03 1.96 -12.00
CA PRO A 6 5.72 2.06 -10.57
C PRO A 6 5.65 3.52 -10.08
N GLU A 7 6.60 4.35 -10.50
CA GLU A 7 6.63 5.79 -10.19
C GLU A 7 5.37 6.52 -10.68
N GLU A 8 4.91 6.22 -11.90
CA GLU A 8 3.66 6.78 -12.43
C GLU A 8 2.44 6.31 -11.64
N CYS A 9 2.43 5.06 -11.17
CA CYS A 9 1.36 4.54 -10.34
C CYS A 9 1.33 5.23 -8.97
N VAL A 10 2.49 5.43 -8.32
CA VAL A 10 2.58 6.21 -7.08
C VAL A 10 2.08 7.63 -7.32
N ALA A 11 2.58 8.32 -8.35
CA ALA A 11 2.15 9.68 -8.67
C ALA A 11 0.63 9.78 -8.88
N ILE A 12 0.01 8.80 -9.53
CA ILE A 12 -1.44 8.75 -9.71
C ILE A 12 -2.16 8.50 -8.38
N ALA A 13 -1.68 7.56 -7.55
CA ALA A 13 -2.27 7.26 -6.25
C ALA A 13 -2.23 8.47 -5.30
N LEU A 14 -1.18 9.30 -5.40
CA LEU A 14 -1.01 10.53 -4.63
C LEU A 14 -1.82 11.72 -5.15
N LYS A 15 -2.20 11.72 -6.43
CA LYS A 15 -2.85 12.87 -7.04
C LYS A 15 -4.30 13.03 -6.56
N GLU A 16 -4.56 14.04 -5.74
CA GLU A 16 -5.90 14.35 -5.22
C GLU A 16 -6.95 14.57 -6.32
N GLU A 17 -6.56 15.25 -7.41
CA GLU A 17 -7.42 15.51 -8.56
C GLU A 17 -7.68 14.28 -9.44
N ALA A 18 -6.99 13.15 -9.19
CA ALA A 18 -7.21 11.95 -9.96
C ALA A 18 -8.50 11.24 -9.51
N ASP A 19 -9.27 10.77 -10.48
CA ASP A 19 -10.46 9.99 -10.23
C ASP A 19 -10.15 8.77 -9.37
N GLU A 20 -11.08 8.41 -8.48
CA GLU A 20 -10.95 7.26 -7.58
C GLU A 20 -10.57 5.97 -8.32
N SER A 21 -11.21 5.71 -9.46
CA SER A 21 -10.92 4.53 -10.27
C SER A 21 -9.46 4.48 -10.74
N LYS A 22 -8.85 5.63 -11.05
CA LYS A 22 -7.44 5.72 -11.46
C LYS A 22 -6.50 5.48 -10.29
N ARG A 23 -6.82 6.04 -9.12
CA ARG A 23 -6.03 5.88 -7.89
C ARG A 23 -6.04 4.42 -7.43
N THR A 24 -7.22 3.80 -7.35
CA THR A 24 -7.35 2.38 -7.02
C THR A 24 -6.70 1.48 -8.07
N ALA A 25 -6.85 1.78 -9.36
CA ALA A 25 -6.17 1.01 -10.41
C ALA A 25 -4.64 1.11 -10.31
N ALA A 26 -4.10 2.27 -9.92
CA ALA A 26 -2.67 2.45 -9.73
C ALA A 26 -2.13 1.59 -8.57
N ILE A 27 -2.81 1.58 -7.42
CA ILE A 27 -2.45 0.74 -6.27
C ILE A 27 -2.50 -0.75 -6.65
N ARG A 28 -3.53 -1.16 -7.40
CA ARG A 28 -3.66 -2.53 -7.88
C ARG A 28 -2.53 -2.91 -8.85
N GLU A 29 -2.06 -1.98 -9.66
CA GLU A 29 -0.92 -2.20 -10.56
C GLU A 29 0.38 -2.40 -9.79
N LEU A 30 0.64 -1.58 -8.76
CA LEU A 30 1.78 -1.79 -7.84
C LEU A 30 1.72 -3.17 -7.19
N LYS A 31 0.56 -3.58 -6.69
CA LYS A 31 0.34 -4.94 -6.16
C LYS A 31 0.69 -6.02 -7.18
N THR A 32 0.21 -5.87 -8.41
CA THR A 32 0.40 -6.88 -9.47
C THR A 32 1.87 -6.98 -9.89
N ALA A 33 2.61 -5.87 -9.81
CA ALA A 33 4.04 -5.80 -10.10
C ALA A 33 4.94 -6.18 -8.91
N ASN A 34 4.37 -6.44 -7.72
CA ASN A 34 5.10 -6.69 -6.47
C ASN A 34 5.98 -5.51 -6.02
N GLU A 35 5.51 -4.29 -6.26
CA GLU A 35 6.18 -3.04 -5.85
C GLU A 35 5.89 -2.76 -4.36
N CYS A 36 6.47 -3.59 -3.49
CA CYS A 36 6.20 -3.59 -2.06
C CYS A 36 6.68 -2.29 -1.38
N ASP A 37 7.83 -1.76 -1.80
CA ASP A 37 8.40 -0.54 -1.20
C ASP A 37 7.53 0.68 -1.52
N GLU A 38 7.03 0.79 -2.74
CA GLU A 38 6.09 1.81 -3.19
C GLU A 38 4.76 1.71 -2.45
N LEU A 39 4.22 0.49 -2.28
CA LEU A 39 3.03 0.27 -1.48
C LEU A 39 3.27 0.68 -0.01
N GLY A 40 4.41 0.32 0.57
CA GLY A 40 4.80 0.70 1.93
C GLY A 40 4.97 2.21 2.10
N ALA A 41 5.44 2.92 1.06
CA ALA A 41 5.49 4.38 1.06
C ALA A 41 4.07 4.98 1.04
N LEU A 42 3.16 4.46 0.22
CA LEU A 42 1.76 4.91 0.17
C LEU A 42 1.02 4.71 1.49
N VAL A 43 1.30 3.65 2.25
CA VAL A 43 0.71 3.45 3.59
C VAL A 43 1.13 4.54 4.57
N ARG A 44 2.40 4.97 4.48
CA ARG A 44 2.98 6.01 5.35
C ARG A 44 2.60 7.44 4.96
N GLU A 45 2.04 7.63 3.76
CA GLU A 45 1.69 8.97 3.27
C GLU A 45 0.41 9.49 3.94
N GLU A 46 0.56 10.36 4.94
CA GLU A 46 -0.57 11.00 5.64
C GLU A 46 -1.30 12.04 4.78
N GLY A 47 -0.68 12.52 3.70
CA GLY A 47 -1.25 13.51 2.78
C GLY A 47 -2.31 12.97 1.83
N ILE A 48 -2.59 11.66 1.82
CA ILE A 48 -3.65 11.07 0.99
C ILE A 48 -4.80 10.52 1.83
N ASP A 49 -5.99 10.50 1.21
CA ASP A 49 -7.19 9.91 1.79
C ASP A 49 -6.94 8.49 2.32
N GLU A 50 -7.33 8.27 3.58
CA GLU A 50 -7.11 7.03 4.34
C GLU A 50 -7.52 5.77 3.57
N ARG A 51 -8.55 5.85 2.71
CA ARG A 51 -8.99 4.69 1.93
C ARG A 51 -7.90 4.16 1.00
N TYR A 52 -7.07 5.04 0.44
CA TYR A 52 -5.99 4.65 -0.45
C TYR A 52 -4.79 4.11 0.32
N ARG A 53 -4.51 4.66 1.50
CA ARG A 53 -3.53 4.09 2.45
C ARG A 53 -3.95 2.67 2.85
N ARG A 54 -5.23 2.45 3.17
CA ARG A 54 -5.75 1.12 3.52
C ARG A 54 -5.68 0.15 2.35
N GLN A 55 -6.05 0.59 1.14
CA GLN A 55 -5.88 -0.22 -0.08
C GLN A 55 -4.42 -0.61 -0.32
N ALA A 56 -3.46 0.30 -0.09
CA ALA A 56 -2.05 0.00 -0.21
C ALA A 56 -1.58 -0.99 0.87
N LEU A 57 -2.08 -0.87 2.10
CA LEU A 57 -1.77 -1.79 3.18
C LEU A 57 -2.31 -3.20 2.91
N GLU A 58 -3.56 -3.32 2.46
CA GLU A 58 -4.16 -4.60 2.03
C GLU A 58 -3.43 -5.19 0.81
N ALA A 59 -2.83 -4.36 -0.04
CA ALA A 59 -2.04 -4.82 -1.17
C ALA A 59 -0.71 -5.47 -0.74
N LEU A 60 -0.15 -5.08 0.41
CA LEU A 60 1.04 -5.70 1.02
C LEU A 60 0.76 -7.07 1.64
N ALA A 61 -0.50 -7.47 1.81
CA ALA A 61 -0.87 -8.77 2.37
C ALA A 61 -0.63 -9.91 1.37
N THR A 62 0.62 -10.12 1.00
CA THR A 62 1.10 -11.18 0.11
C THR A 62 2.44 -11.71 0.63
N PRO A 63 2.79 -12.98 0.36
CA PRO A 63 4.09 -13.53 0.76
C PRO A 63 5.29 -12.75 0.21
N GLN A 64 5.15 -12.12 -0.96
CA GLN A 64 6.22 -11.34 -1.60
C GLN A 64 6.52 -10.06 -0.83
N CYS A 65 5.53 -9.48 -0.15
CA CYS A 65 5.66 -8.22 0.58
C CYS A 65 5.75 -8.39 2.10
N ASP A 66 5.89 -9.64 2.60
CA ASP A 66 5.95 -9.97 4.03
C ASP A 66 6.99 -9.13 4.78
N SER A 67 8.20 -8.99 4.23
CA SER A 67 9.27 -8.18 4.86
C SER A 67 8.88 -6.71 5.02
N THR A 68 8.19 -6.13 4.03
CA THR A 68 7.74 -4.74 4.09
C THR A 68 6.60 -4.58 5.09
N LEU A 69 5.65 -5.53 5.11
CA LEU A 69 4.54 -5.53 6.06
C LEU A 69 5.04 -5.72 7.50
N ARG A 70 5.99 -6.62 7.73
CA ARG A 70 6.66 -6.80 9.02
C ARG A 70 7.40 -5.55 9.46
N GLY A 71 8.11 -4.88 8.54
CA GLY A 71 8.77 -3.59 8.81
C GLY A 71 7.80 -2.53 9.31
N LEU A 72 6.64 -2.38 8.66
CA LEU A 72 5.57 -1.47 9.12
C LEU A 72 5.10 -1.79 10.54
N VAL A 73 4.95 -3.08 10.86
CA VAL A 73 4.52 -3.54 12.19
C VAL A 73 5.58 -3.30 13.27
N GLU A 74 6.86 -3.48 12.93
CA GLU A 74 7.96 -3.37 13.89
C GLU A 74 8.39 -1.92 14.15
N GLU A 75 8.38 -1.07 13.12
CA GLU A 75 8.74 0.35 13.24
C GLU A 75 7.76 1.12 14.13
N GLY A 76 6.48 0.72 14.19
CA GLY A 76 5.46 1.39 14.98
C GLY A 76 5.22 2.85 14.55
N SER A 77 5.57 3.18 13.31
CA SER A 77 5.51 4.53 12.74
C SER A 77 4.13 4.90 12.19
N LEU A 78 3.20 3.93 12.11
CA LEU A 78 1.84 4.15 11.66
C LEU A 78 0.92 4.59 12.80
N GLU A 79 -0.12 5.32 12.45
CA GLU A 79 -1.25 5.59 13.34
C GLU A 79 -1.86 4.29 13.87
N GLU A 80 -2.43 4.31 15.07
CA GLU A 80 -2.87 3.12 15.79
C GLU A 80 -3.82 2.22 14.99
N ALA A 81 -4.71 2.81 14.18
CA ALA A 81 -5.62 2.06 13.32
C ALA A 81 -4.86 1.26 12.25
N PHE A 82 -3.97 1.91 11.51
CA PHE A 82 -3.13 1.26 10.50
C PHE A 82 -2.17 0.25 11.11
N GLN A 83 -1.63 0.54 12.30
CA GLN A 83 -0.76 -0.39 13.03
C GLN A 83 -1.50 -1.68 13.40
N ARG A 84 -2.77 -1.57 13.81
CA ARG A 84 -3.62 -2.72 14.14
C ARG A 84 -3.92 -3.54 12.89
N ASP A 85 -4.28 -2.88 11.79
CA ASP A 85 -4.60 -3.54 10.53
C ASP A 85 -3.37 -4.25 9.95
N ALA A 86 -2.20 -3.62 9.99
CA ALA A 86 -0.94 -4.22 9.55
C ALA A 86 -0.60 -5.50 10.33
N LYS A 87 -0.78 -5.49 11.66
CA LYS A 87 -0.59 -6.68 12.51
C LYS A 87 -1.56 -7.81 12.16
N ALA A 88 -2.82 -7.47 11.91
CA ALA A 88 -3.84 -8.46 11.54
C ALA A 88 -3.54 -9.09 10.18
N LEU A 89 -3.11 -8.28 9.20
CA LEU A 89 -2.74 -8.77 7.88
C LEU A 89 -1.47 -9.63 7.90
N LEU A 90 -0.45 -9.23 8.67
CA LEU A 90 0.78 -10.00 8.82
C LEU A 90 0.49 -11.40 9.37
N ALA A 91 -0.32 -11.49 10.44
CA ALA A 91 -0.74 -12.76 11.01
C ALA A 91 -1.50 -13.64 10.01
N ALA A 92 -2.28 -13.05 9.09
CA ALA A 92 -3.02 -13.79 8.07
C ALA A 92 -2.16 -14.26 6.87
N VAL A 93 -0.99 -13.66 6.66
CA VAL A 93 -0.04 -14.06 5.60
C VAL A 93 0.92 -15.15 6.09
N ASP A 94 1.20 -15.19 7.39
CA ASP A 94 2.09 -16.17 8.03
C ASP A 94 1.42 -17.56 8.26
N ASP A 95 0.10 -17.68 8.08
CA ASP A 95 -0.71 -18.92 8.19
C ASP A 95 -0.78 -19.74 6.88
#